data_AF-A0A7Z6M9J0-F1
#
_entry.id   AF-A0A7Z6M9J0-F1
#
_cell.length_a   1.000
_cell.length_b   1.000
_cell.length_c   1.000
_cell.angle_alpha   90.00
_cell.angle_beta   90.00
_cell.angle_gamma   90.00
#
_symmetry.space_group_name_H-M   'P 1'
#
loop_
_entity.id
_entity.type
_entity.pdbx_description
1 polymer ?
#
loop_
_entity_poly.entity_id
_entity_poly.type
_entity_poly.pdbx_seq_one_letter_code
_entity_poly.pdbx_strand_id
1 'polypeptide(L)' 'KARDARLIGVSTHRSESEMFDELFTIPKVSEWVSPLLTVVPLQLFSYHIAAHKGLDVDQPRNLAKSVTVE' A
#
# COMPACT_ATOMS: atom_id res chain seq x y z
N LYS A 1 3.21 -10.82 -19.79
CA LYS A 1 3.80 -11.09 -18.45
C LYS A 1 4.87 -12.17 -18.59
N ALA A 2 6.14 -11.88 -18.28
CA ALA A 2 7.26 -12.78 -18.59
C ALA A 2 7.52 -13.87 -17.53
N ARG A 3 7.00 -13.71 -16.30
CA ARG A 3 7.26 -14.61 -15.15
C ARG A 3 6.07 -14.74 -14.19
N ASP A 4 4.85 -14.61 -14.70
CA ASP A 4 3.61 -14.72 -13.91
C ASP A 4 3.52 -13.78 -12.68
N ALA A 5 4.18 -12.61 -12.76
CA ALA A 5 4.13 -11.60 -11.72
C ALA A 5 2.71 -11.03 -11.62
N ARG A 6 2.16 -10.99 -10.39
CA ARG A 6 0.92 -10.27 -10.10
C ARG A 6 1.20 -8.77 -10.03
N LEU A 7 0.44 -7.98 -10.77
CA LEU A 7 0.51 -6.53 -10.78
C LEU A 7 -0.64 -5.97 -9.94
N ILE A 8 -0.31 -5.32 -8.82
CA ILE A 8 -1.26 -4.64 -7.94
C ILE A 8 -1.08 -3.14 -8.12
N GLY A 9 -2.13 -2.42 -8.47
CA GLY A 9 -2.10 -0.98 -8.75
C GLY A 9 -2.90 -0.15 -7.75
N VAL A 10 -2.60 1.16 -7.70
CA VAL A 10 -3.43 2.19 -7.07
C VAL A 10 -3.74 3.23 -8.14
N SER A 11 -5.02 3.48 -8.44
CA SER A 11 -5.42 4.45 -9.46
C SER A 11 -6.74 5.14 -9.14
N THR A 12 -6.95 6.30 -9.74
CA THR A 12 -8.25 6.99 -9.74
C THR A 12 -9.19 6.46 -10.82
N HIS A 13 -8.65 5.81 -11.85
CA HIS A 13 -9.39 5.39 -13.03
C HIS A 13 -9.64 3.88 -13.04
N ARG A 14 -10.91 3.48 -12.88
CA ARG A 14 -11.32 2.07 -13.01
C ARG A 14 -11.07 1.48 -14.41
N SER A 15 -10.98 2.32 -15.43
CA SER A 15 -10.68 1.93 -16.81
C SER A 15 -9.27 1.34 -16.99
N GLU A 16 -8.36 1.56 -16.03
CA GLU A 16 -7.01 0.98 -16.06
C GLU A 16 -6.97 -0.47 -15.52
N SER A 17 -8.12 -1.02 -15.10
CA SER A 17 -8.19 -2.36 -14.50
C SER A 17 -7.69 -3.49 -15.39
N GLU A 18 -7.75 -3.36 -16.72
CA GLU A 18 -7.25 -4.39 -17.65
C GLU A 18 -5.72 -4.56 -17.61
N MET A 19 -4.99 -3.57 -17.10
CA MET A 19 -3.54 -3.64 -16.94
C MET A 19 -3.12 -4.37 -15.66
N PHE A 20 -3.96 -4.32 -14.62
CA PHE A 20 -3.63 -4.79 -13.28
C PHE A 20 -4.35 -6.11 -12.95
N ASP A 21 -3.70 -6.98 -12.18
CA ASP A 21 -4.37 -8.16 -11.60
C ASP A 21 -5.31 -7.76 -10.45
N GLU A 22 -4.95 -6.69 -9.73
CA GLU A 22 -5.74 -6.11 -8.65
C GLU A 22 -5.57 -4.59 -8.68
N LEU A 23 -6.65 -3.84 -8.46
CA LEU A 23 -6.63 -2.38 -8.50
C LEU A 23 -7.31 -1.79 -7.26
N PHE A 24 -6.53 -1.12 -6.41
CA PHE A 24 -7.07 -0.26 -5.36
C PHE A 24 -7.52 1.06 -5.99
N THR A 25 -8.81 1.35 -5.89
CA THR A 25 -9.39 2.57 -6.46
C THR A 25 -9.47 3.66 -5.39
N ILE A 26 -8.94 4.83 -5.71
CA ILE A 26 -9.02 6.03 -4.88
C ILE A 26 -9.89 7.09 -5.58
N PRO A 27 -10.54 8.00 -4.84
CA PRO A 27 -11.29 9.09 -5.45
C PRO A 27 -10.37 10.02 -6.24
N LYS A 28 -10.91 10.64 -7.29
CA LYS A 28 -10.20 11.70 -8.02
C LYS A 28 -10.02 12.90 -7.11
N VAL A 29 -8.78 13.35 -6.97
CA VAL A 29 -8.40 14.53 -6.19
C VAL A 29 -7.42 15.40 -6.98
N SER A 30 -7.10 16.58 -6.45
CA SER A 30 -6.04 17.41 -7.01
C SER A 30 -4.70 16.68 -6.94
N GLU A 31 -3.83 16.98 -7.89
CA GLU A 31 -2.50 16.37 -7.99
C GLU A 31 -1.68 16.55 -6.69
N TRP A 32 -1.82 17.70 -6.03
CA TRP A 32 -1.18 18.00 -4.75
C TRP A 32 -1.60 17.05 -3.61
N VAL A 33 -2.84 16.58 -3.62
CA VAL A 33 -3.41 15.72 -2.56
C VAL A 33 -3.30 14.23 -2.93
N SER A 34 -3.10 13.93 -4.22
CA SER A 34 -2.98 12.55 -4.74
C SER A 34 -1.96 11.68 -3.99
N PRO A 35 -0.75 12.17 -3.63
CA PRO A 35 0.22 11.37 -2.86
C PRO A 35 -0.31 10.93 -1.49
N LEU A 36 -1.06 11.80 -0.80
CA LEU A 36 -1.61 11.51 0.53
C LEU A 36 -2.63 10.37 0.47
N LEU A 37 -3.54 10.42 -0.50
CA LEU A 37 -4.56 9.38 -0.69
C LEU A 37 -4.00 8.07 -1.22
N THR A 38 -2.97 8.13 -2.07
CA THR A 38 -2.33 6.94 -2.65
C THR A 38 -1.66 6.07 -1.57
N VAL A 39 -1.18 6.67 -0.48
CA VAL A 39 -0.52 5.95 0.62
C VAL A 39 -1.51 5.18 1.51
N VAL A 40 -2.75 5.66 1.67
CA VAL A 40 -3.76 5.03 2.53
C VAL A 40 -4.02 3.55 2.21
N PRO A 41 -4.34 3.16 0.96
CA PRO A 41 -4.54 1.74 0.65
C PRO A 41 -3.26 0.91 0.85
N LEU A 42 -2.08 1.50 0.66
CA LEU A 42 -0.81 0.82 0.88
C LEU A 42 -0.53 0.58 2.38
N GLN A 43 -0.90 1.53 3.25
CA GLN A 43 -0.85 1.37 4.71
C GLN A 43 -1.85 0.30 5.18
N LEU A 44 -3.07 0.28 4.63
CA LEU A 44 -4.05 -0.77 4.96
C LEU A 44 -3.61 -2.14 4.46
N PHE A 45 -3.02 -2.20 3.26
CA PHE A 45 -2.48 -3.44 2.70
C PHE A 45 -1.37 -4.02 3.58
N SER A 46 -0.42 -3.20 4.02
CA SER A 46 0.64 -3.65 4.92
C SER A 46 0.11 -4.08 6.29
N TYR A 47 -0.83 -3.32 6.86
CA TYR A 47 -1.52 -3.65 8.11
C TYR A 47 -2.20 -5.02 8.02
N HIS A 48 -3.03 -5.25 6.99
CA HIS A 48 -3.75 -6.51 6.83
C HIS A 48 -2.83 -7.70 6.58
N ILE A 49 -1.73 -7.52 5.83
CA ILE A 49 -0.72 -8.58 5.66
C ILE A 49 -0.04 -8.91 6.99
N ALA A 50 0.38 -7.91 7.75
CA ALA A 50 1.06 -8.12 9.02
C ALA A 50 0.14 -8.81 10.04
N ALA A 51 -1.11 -8.35 10.15
CA ALA A 51 -2.13 -8.97 10.99
C ALA A 51 -2.44 -10.40 10.56
N HIS A 52 -2.61 -10.66 9.24
CA HIS A 52 -2.86 -12.00 8.72
C HIS A 52 -1.68 -12.96 8.98
N LYS A 53 -0.46 -12.44 8.99
CA LYS A 53 0.75 -13.20 9.33
C LYS A 53 0.97 -13.37 10.84
N GLY A 54 0.11 -12.81 11.70
CA GLY A 54 0.29 -12.84 13.15
C GLY A 54 1.54 -12.09 13.62
N LEU A 55 1.98 -11.07 12.88
CA LEU A 55 3.11 -10.22 13.27
C LEU A 55 2.62 -9.09 14.19
N ASP A 56 3.51 -8.62 15.07
CA ASP A 56 3.26 -7.43 15.86
C ASP A 56 3.28 -6.19 14.96
N VAL A 57 2.10 -5.58 14.78
CA VAL A 57 1.90 -4.43 13.90
C VAL A 57 2.34 -3.14 14.57
N ASP A 58 2.19 -3.04 15.89
CA ASP A 58 2.49 -1.83 16.67
C ASP A 58 3.97 -1.78 17.04
N GLN A 59 4.60 -2.94 17.24
CA GLN A 59 6.02 -3.08 17.59
C GLN A 59 6.75 -4.04 16.64
N PRO A 60 6.95 -3.63 15.37
CA PRO A 60 7.69 -4.45 14.41
C PRO A 60 9.11 -4.75 14.90
N ARG A 61 9.54 -5.99 14.67
CA ARG A 61 10.87 -6.47 15.09
C ARG A 61 11.98 -5.51 14.63
N ASN A 62 12.98 -5.30 15.49
CA ASN A 62 14.17 -4.49 15.22
C ASN A 62 13.92 -3.00 14.96
N LEU A 63 12.71 -2.48 15.20
CA LEU A 63 12.40 -1.07 15.06
C LEU A 63 12.10 -0.43 16.41
N ALA A 64 12.52 0.83 16.53
CA ALA A 64 12.12 1.72 17.61
C ALA A 64 11.31 2.87 17.01
N LYS A 65 10.39 3.43 17.80
CA LYS A 65 9.60 4.60 17.39
C LYS A 65 10.48 5.81 17.03
N SER A 66 11.62 5.94 17.70
CA SER A 66 12.66 6.93 17.44
C SER A 66 13.98 6.36 17.96
N VAL A 67 15.07 6.49 17.20
CA VAL A 67 16.42 6.13 17.65
C VAL A 67 17.02 7.38 18.29
N THR A 68 17.25 7.33 19.61
CA THR A 68 17.68 8.51 20.40
C THR A 68 19.11 8.39 20.92
N VAL A 69 19.81 7.32 20.58
CA VAL A 69 21.22 7.09 20.94
C VAL A 69 22.03 6.91 19.65
N GLU A 70 23.14 7.63 19.55
CA GLU A 70 24.15 7.46 18.49
C GLU A 70 25.14 6.34 18.84
#